data_AF-A0A845UMZ4-F1
#
_entry.id   AF-A0A845UMZ4-F1
#
_cell.length_a   1.000
_cell.length_b   1.000
_cell.length_c   1.000
_cell.angle_alpha   90.00
_cell.angle_beta   90.00
_cell.angle_gamma   90.00
#
_symmetry.space_group_name_H-M   'P 1'
#
loop_
_entity.id
_entity.type
_entity.pdbx_description
1 polymer ?
#
loop_
_entity_poly.entity_id
_entity_poly.type
_entity_poly.pdbx_seq_one_letter_code
_entity_poly.pdbx_strand_id
1 'polypeptide(L)'
;MMKLTEAEETAFRLIRGGLLVSRIPEKSIPDPLGGAEPGMRVYRGLIKKGLVFETEEEPVYFDDGDRFDPTPMIEFTEEGEALYAEIFGSPSAAFKL
;
A
#
# COMPACT_ATOMS: atom_id res chain seq x y z
N MET A 1 11.89 -6.58 16.93
CA MET A 1 11.48 -6.85 15.54
C MET A 1 9.97 -6.91 15.49
N MET A 2 9.32 -6.03 14.73
CA MET A 2 7.87 -6.06 14.58
C MET A 2 7.49 -7.29 13.74
N LYS A 3 6.57 -8.12 14.24
CA LYS A 3 6.09 -9.30 13.52
C LYS A 3 4.79 -8.97 12.79
N LEU A 4 4.77 -9.22 11.49
CA LEU A 4 3.57 -9.12 10.67
C LEU A 4 2.79 -10.44 10.75
N THR A 5 1.48 -10.36 10.62
CA THR A 5 0.64 -11.54 10.36
C THR A 5 0.75 -11.93 8.89
N GLU A 6 0.38 -13.16 8.53
CA GLU A 6 0.41 -13.61 7.12
C GLU A 6 -0.41 -12.70 6.19
N ALA A 7 -1.58 -12.23 6.65
CA ALA A 7 -2.40 -11.29 5.88
C ALA A 7 -1.72 -9.92 5.73
N GLU A 8 -1.01 -9.45 6.76
CA GLU A 8 -0.24 -8.20 6.70
C GLU A 8 1.00 -8.32 5.82
N GLU A 9 1.68 -9.46 5.81
CA GLU A 9 2.80 -9.73 4.89
C GLU A 9 2.32 -9.73 3.44
N THR A 10 1.19 -10.38 3.16
CA THR A 10 0.57 -10.34 1.83
C THR A 10 0.18 -8.92 1.45
N ALA A 11 -0.43 -8.16 2.35
CA ALA A 11 -0.77 -6.75 2.11
C ALA A 11 0.49 -5.92 1.83
N PHE A 12 1.56 -6.11 2.62
CA PHE A 12 2.86 -5.47 2.40
C PHE A 12 3.40 -5.74 1.00
N ARG A 13 3.33 -6.98 0.51
CA ARG A 13 3.78 -7.30 -0.86
C ARG A 13 3.00 -6.57 -1.94
N LEU A 14 1.69 -6.38 -1.74
CA LEU A 14 0.79 -5.74 -2.71
C LEU A 14 0.94 -4.22 -2.79
N ILE A 15 1.51 -3.58 -1.75
CA ILE A 15 1.72 -2.12 -1.71
C ILE A 15 2.90 -1.66 -2.59
N ARG A 16 3.75 -2.57 -3.06
CA ARG A 16 4.97 -2.20 -3.81
C ARG A 16 4.65 -1.35 -5.05
N GLY A 17 5.03 -0.08 -5.02
CA GLY A 17 4.74 0.90 -6.08
C GLY A 17 3.44 1.69 -5.89
N GLY A 18 2.80 1.58 -4.72
CA GLY A 18 1.55 2.24 -4.36
C GLY A 18 0.32 1.40 -4.71
N LEU A 19 -0.67 1.39 -3.82
CA LEU A 19 -1.93 0.65 -3.99
C LEU A 19 -3.13 1.58 -3.89
N LEU A 20 -3.91 1.73 -4.98
CA LEU A 20 -5.14 2.52 -4.96
C LEU A 20 -6.12 1.99 -3.91
N VAL A 21 -6.61 2.87 -3.04
CA VAL A 21 -7.59 2.53 -2.00
C VAL A 21 -8.86 1.94 -2.61
N SER A 22 -9.27 2.43 -3.78
CA SER A 22 -10.43 1.94 -4.54
C SER A 22 -10.28 0.50 -5.06
N ARG A 23 -9.06 -0.04 -5.09
CA ARG A 23 -8.80 -1.44 -5.46
C ARG A 23 -8.77 -2.38 -4.27
N ILE A 24 -8.77 -1.86 -3.05
CA ILE A 24 -8.74 -2.69 -1.85
C ILE A 24 -10.16 -3.21 -1.56
N PRO A 25 -10.37 -4.53 -1.46
CA PRO A 25 -11.68 -5.05 -1.13
C PRO A 25 -12.07 -4.66 0.31
N GLU A 26 -13.36 -4.40 0.55
CA GLU A 26 -13.83 -4.02 1.90
C GLU A 26 -13.53 -5.08 2.97
N LYS A 27 -13.58 -6.35 2.56
CA LYS A 27 -13.28 -7.53 3.39
C LYS A 27 -12.28 -8.40 2.65
N SER A 28 -11.49 -9.17 3.39
CA SER A 28 -10.57 -10.13 2.76
C SER A 28 -11.36 -11.17 1.97
N ILE A 29 -10.90 -11.48 0.76
CA ILE A 29 -11.53 -12.44 -0.14
C ILE A 29 -10.58 -13.58 -0.47
N PRO A 30 -11.08 -14.81 -0.73
CA PRO A 30 -10.23 -15.91 -1.18
C PRO A 30 -9.52 -15.58 -2.49
N ASP A 31 -8.23 -15.88 -2.59
CA ASP A 31 -7.47 -15.77 -3.83
C ASP A 31 -7.61 -17.08 -4.65
N PRO A 32 -8.00 -17.02 -5.94
CA PRO A 32 -8.06 -18.19 -6.81
C PRO A 32 -6.76 -19.01 -6.93
N LEU A 33 -5.60 -18.40 -6.67
CA LEU A 33 -4.29 -19.08 -6.69
C LEU A 33 -3.88 -19.66 -5.32
N GLY A 34 -4.75 -19.52 -4.32
CA GLY A 34 -4.52 -19.95 -2.94
C GLY A 34 -4.14 -18.78 -2.03
N GLY A 35 -4.63 -18.80 -0.79
CA GLY A 35 -4.49 -17.71 0.18
C GLY A 35 -5.72 -16.80 0.20
N ALA A 36 -5.53 -15.55 0.63
CA ALA A 36 -6.58 -14.54 0.67
C ALA A 36 -6.02 -13.17 0.31
N GLU A 37 -6.73 -12.45 -0.55
CA GLU A 37 -6.49 -11.04 -0.81
C GLU A 37 -6.89 -10.24 0.44
N PRO A 38 -5.97 -9.46 1.04
CA PRO A 38 -6.26 -8.68 2.23
C PRO A 38 -7.29 -7.58 1.97
N GLY A 39 -8.30 -7.48 2.83
CA GLY A 39 -9.24 -6.36 2.80
C GLY A 39 -8.80 -5.14 3.60
N MET A 40 -9.60 -4.07 3.52
CA MET A 40 -9.31 -2.76 4.12
C MET A 40 -8.92 -2.80 5.61
N ARG A 41 -9.49 -3.74 6.39
CA ARG A 41 -9.15 -3.90 7.81
C ARG A 41 -7.66 -4.18 8.03
N VAL A 42 -7.02 -4.93 7.14
CA VAL A 42 -5.59 -5.27 7.23
C VAL A 42 -4.75 -4.03 7.01
N TYR A 43 -5.03 -3.27 5.94
CA TYR A 43 -4.33 -2.00 5.66
C TYR A 43 -4.51 -0.97 6.77
N ARG A 44 -5.72 -0.83 7.34
CA ARG A 44 -5.94 0.02 8.53
C ARG A 44 -5.12 -0.45 9.74
N GLY A 45 -4.85 -1.76 9.86
CA GLY A 45 -3.93 -2.30 10.86
C GLY A 45 -2.50 -1.84 10.65
N LEU A 46 -2.01 -1.88 9.41
CA LEU A 46 -0.68 -1.38 9.03
C LEU A 46 -0.54 0.14 9.24
N ILE A 47 -1.59 0.92 8.92
CA ILE A 47 -1.63 2.36 9.20
C ILE A 47 -1.47 2.62 10.70
N LYS A 48 -2.21 1.89 11.54
CA LYS A 48 -2.09 2.01 13.01
C LYS A 48 -0.71 1.62 13.54
N LYS A 49 0.04 0.79 12.81
CA LYS A 49 1.42 0.42 13.13
C LYS A 49 2.43 1.47 12.65
N GLY A 50 2.00 2.52 11.94
CA GLY A 50 2.87 3.55 11.38
C GLY A 50 3.75 3.05 10.23
N LEU A 51 3.34 1.96 9.57
CA LEU A 51 4.13 1.32 8.51
C LEU A 51 3.73 1.77 7.10
N VAL A 52 2.49 2.25 6.96
CA VAL A 52 1.93 2.72 5.70
C VAL A 52 1.01 3.89 6.01
N PHE A 53 0.74 4.72 5.01
CA PHE A 53 -0.23 5.81 5.11
C PHE A 53 -1.13 5.82 3.88
N GLU A 54 -2.30 6.46 4.03
CA GLU A 54 -3.21 6.75 2.93
C GLU A 54 -2.89 8.16 2.43
N THR A 55 -2.68 8.33 1.13
CA THR A 55 -2.42 9.65 0.54
C THR A 55 -3.71 10.48 0.60
N GLU A 56 -3.57 11.72 1.04
CA GLU A 56 -4.63 12.72 1.03
C GLU A 56 -4.10 13.91 0.23
N GLU A 57 -4.62 14.07 -0.99
CA GLU A 57 -4.26 15.19 -1.87
C GLU A 57 -5.49 16.04 -2.17
N GLU A 58 -5.29 17.36 -2.17
CA GLU A 58 -6.35 18.28 -2.55
C GLU A 58 -6.61 18.22 -4.07
N PRO A 59 -7.85 18.48 -4.52
CA PRO A 59 -8.14 18.57 -5.94
C PRO A 59 -7.28 19.64 -6.62
N VAL A 60 -6.74 19.30 -7.78
CA VAL A 60 -5.96 20.23 -8.60
C VAL A 60 -6.91 20.91 -9.58
N TYR A 61 -6.87 22.24 -9.62
CA TYR A 61 -7.57 23.06 -10.60
C TYR A 61 -6.59 23.54 -11.66
N PHE A 62 -6.93 23.34 -12.93
CA PHE A 62 -6.15 23.81 -14.06
C PHE A 62 -6.61 25.19 -14.53
N ASP A 63 -5.76 25.89 -15.29
CA ASP A 63 -6.02 27.28 -15.76
C ASP A 63 -7.25 27.38 -16.70
N ASP A 64 -7.65 26.28 -17.32
CA ASP A 64 -8.85 26.16 -18.17
C ASP A 64 -10.14 25.89 -17.38
N GLY A 65 -10.03 25.74 -16.06
CA GLY A 65 -11.14 25.46 -15.16
C GLY A 65 -11.41 23.97 -14.92
N ASP A 66 -10.63 23.07 -15.51
CA ASP A 66 -10.75 21.63 -15.25
C ASP A 66 -10.28 21.28 -13.84
N ARG A 67 -10.89 20.23 -13.28
CA ARG A 67 -10.59 19.70 -11.94
C ARG A 67 -10.10 18.26 -12.04
N PHE A 68 -8.97 17.98 -11.41
CA PHE A 68 -8.46 16.63 -11.18
C PHE A 68 -8.57 16.29 -9.69
N ASP A 69 -9.24 15.18 -9.39
CA ASP A 69 -9.33 14.62 -8.03
C ASP A 69 -8.38 13.42 -7.93
N PRO A 70 -7.24 13.54 -7.23
CA PRO A 70 -6.33 12.43 -7.01
C PRO A 70 -7.05 11.27 -6.32
N THR A 71 -6.84 10.06 -6.81
CA THR A 71 -7.40 8.86 -6.15
C THR A 71 -6.46 8.46 -5.00
N PRO A 72 -6.96 8.34 -3.76
CA PRO A 72 -6.14 7.95 -2.63
C PRO A 72 -5.42 6.61 -2.84
N MET A 73 -4.19 6.54 -2.37
CA MET A 73 -3.32 5.38 -2.45
C MET A 73 -2.77 5.02 -1.07
N ILE A 74 -2.47 3.75 -0.86
CA ILE A 74 -1.66 3.29 0.27
C ILE A 74 -0.20 3.28 -0.17
N GLU A 75 0.64 3.95 0.61
CA GLU A 75 2.09 4.02 0.41
C GLU A 75 2.85 3.68 1.70
N PHE A 76 4.12 3.27 1.58
CA PHE A 76 4.97 2.97 2.72
C PHE A 76 5.46 4.24 3.41
N THR A 77 5.55 4.19 4.74
CA THR A 77 6.39 5.15 5.49
C THR A 77 7.87 4.77 5.32
N GLU A 78 8.80 5.63 5.78
CA GLU A 78 10.23 5.27 5.82
C GLU A 78 10.48 3.99 6.63
N GLU A 79 9.78 3.83 7.76
CA GLU A 79 9.82 2.61 8.57
C GLU A 79 9.23 1.40 7.85
N GLY A 80 8.15 1.63 7.08
CA GLY A 80 7.54 0.62 6.21
C GLY A 80 8.49 0.09 5.15
N GLU A 81 9.16 0.99 4.43
CA GLU A 81 10.16 0.66 3.41
C GLU A 81 11.35 -0.09 4.02
N ALA A 82 11.85 0.37 5.17
CA ALA A 82 12.96 -0.30 5.87
C ALA A 82 12.58 -1.73 6.28
N LEU A 83 11.38 -1.91 6.86
CA LEU A 83 10.88 -3.23 7.23
C LEU A 83 10.62 -4.11 6.01
N TYR A 84 10.08 -3.54 4.93
CA TYR A 84 9.87 -4.26 3.67
C TYR A 84 11.20 -4.79 3.12
N ALA A 85 12.23 -3.94 3.09
CA ALA A 85 13.57 -4.33 2.65
C ALA A 85 14.21 -5.39 3.55
N GLU A 86 13.96 -5.35 4.86
CA GLU A 86 14.44 -6.36 5.82
C GLU A 86 13.78 -7.74 5.57
N ILE A 87 12.47 -7.77 5.33
CA ILE A 87 11.70 -9.01 5.20
C ILE A 87 11.83 -9.62 3.80
N PHE A 88 11.73 -8.79 2.75
CA PHE A 88 11.63 -9.25 1.35
C PHE A 88 12.88 -8.96 0.52
N GLY A 89 13.86 -8.24 1.09
CA GLY A 89 15.00 -7.71 0.37
C GLY A 89 14.68 -6.35 -0.28
N SER A 90 15.69 -5.50 -0.43
CA SER A 90 15.57 -4.32 -1.29
C SER A 90 15.30 -4.77 -2.73
N PRO A 91 14.46 -4.06 -3.51
CA PRO A 91 14.53 -4.16 -4.96
C PRO A 91 16.00 -3.94 -5.33
N SER A 92 16.65 -4.97 -5.86
CA SER A 92 17.97 -4.81 -6.46
C SER A 92 17.98 -3.52 -7.27
N ALA A 93 19.03 -2.71 -7.09
CA ALA A 93 19.30 -1.47 -7.82
C ALA A 93 19.55 -1.71 -9.33
N ALA A 94 18.71 -2.52 -9.96
CA ALA A 94 18.69 -2.85 -11.37
C ALA A 94 17.52 -2.10 -12.01
N PHE A 95 17.67 -0.78 -12.13
CA PHE A 95 17.24 0.06 -13.25
C PHE A 95 17.39 1.54 -12.82
N LYS A 96 18.64 2.03 -12.84
CA LYS A 96 18.88 3.44 -13.16
C LYS A 96 19.19 3.45 -14.66
N LEU A 97 18.24 3.92 -15.48
CA LEU A 97 18.52 4.36 -16.84
C LEU A 97 19.19 5.73 -16.79
#